data_AF-A0A8B6ZDJ5-F1
#
_entry.id   AF-A0A8B6ZDJ5-F1
#
_cell.length_a   1.000
_cell.length_b   1.000
_cell.length_c   1.000
_cell.angle_alpha   90.00
_cell.angle_beta   90.00
_cell.angle_gamma   90.00
#
_symmetry.space_group_name_H-M   'P 1'
#
loop_
_entity.id
_entity.type
_entity.pdbx_description
1 polymer ?
#
loop_
_entity_poly.entity_id
_entity_poly.type
_entity_poly.pdbx_seq_one_letter_code
_entity_poly.pdbx_strand_id
1 'polypeptide(L)'
;MAAALRTAGAVLRDWCKWLSRPPWGRVPAAADSLLRPGPGASGSGAGTGRRGEGPDGAFPWEGRGAVLSGGSRMQQQCRCQLGGTAAAATTETAQRVKSTKPQVQPEKRYESNFSKLAPIIAKRRTPRIQEQYRKIGGGSPIKMWTSKQGEGMVELLDELSPDTAPHKCYIGFRYVHPLTEEAIEEMESDGLERAIAFTQYPQYSCSTTGSSLNAIYRHYSGVGKKPTMRWSTIDRWPTHPLLIQCFADHILKELDHFPLEKRSEVVILFSAHSLPMSVVNRGDPYPQEVGATVQRVMEKLGYSNPYRLVWQSKVGPVPWLGPQTDEAIRGLCERGRRNILLVPIAFTSDHIETLYELDIEYSQVLANQCGVENIRRAESLNGNPLFSKALADLVLTHIQSSEHCSKQLTLSCPLCVNPVCRDMKSFFTSQQL
;
A
#
# COMPACT_ATOMS: atom_id res chain seq x y z
N MET A 1 -4.80 -27.19 8.44
CA MET A 1 -3.31 -27.27 8.45
C MET A 1 -2.69 -27.47 7.05
N ALA A 2 -3.00 -28.53 6.29
CA ALA A 2 -2.32 -28.82 5.02
C ALA A 2 -2.59 -27.84 3.85
N ALA A 3 -3.61 -26.98 3.95
CA ALA A 3 -3.85 -25.89 2.98
C ALA A 3 -2.92 -24.69 3.24
N ALA A 4 -2.93 -24.14 4.46
CA ALA A 4 -2.11 -22.99 4.87
C ALA A 4 -0.60 -23.15 4.61
N LEU A 5 -0.06 -24.37 4.71
CA LEU A 5 1.34 -24.66 4.38
C LEU A 5 1.65 -24.57 2.86
N ARG A 6 0.66 -24.78 1.99
CA ARG A 6 0.81 -24.64 0.53
C ARG A 6 0.80 -23.17 0.11
N THR A 7 -0.10 -22.36 0.67
CA THR A 7 -0.20 -20.89 0.45
C THR A 7 1.07 -20.19 0.90
N ALA A 8 1.56 -20.51 2.11
CA ALA A 8 2.82 -19.99 2.66
C ALA A 8 4.05 -20.28 1.78
N GLY A 9 4.02 -21.37 1.02
CA GLY A 9 5.07 -21.75 0.07
C GLY A 9 5.02 -21.00 -1.26
N ALA A 10 3.83 -20.69 -1.79
CA ALA A 10 3.70 -19.97 -3.07
C ALA A 10 4.26 -18.55 -2.98
N VAL A 11 3.91 -17.83 -1.91
CA VAL A 11 4.30 -16.44 -1.64
C VAL A 11 5.83 -16.25 -1.60
N LEU A 12 6.56 -17.19 -0.99
CA LEU A 12 8.02 -17.14 -0.92
C LEU A 12 8.72 -17.71 -2.17
N ARG A 13 8.03 -18.56 -2.96
CA ARG A 13 8.54 -19.00 -4.27
C ARG A 13 8.60 -17.81 -5.24
N ASP A 14 7.57 -16.98 -5.31
CA ASP A 14 7.60 -15.78 -6.16
C ASP A 14 8.64 -14.76 -5.69
N TRP A 15 8.64 -14.40 -4.40
CA TRP A 15 9.54 -13.37 -3.85
C TRP A 15 11.02 -13.75 -3.95
N CYS A 16 11.37 -15.05 -3.80
CA CYS A 16 12.77 -15.49 -3.91
C CYS A 16 13.20 -15.90 -5.33
N LYS A 17 12.36 -16.51 -6.19
CA LYS A 17 12.72 -16.74 -7.63
C LYS A 17 13.10 -15.43 -8.33
N TRP A 18 12.49 -14.35 -7.85
CA TRP A 18 12.69 -12.96 -8.26
C TRP A 18 14.03 -12.40 -7.73
N LEU A 19 14.42 -12.69 -6.48
CA LEU A 19 15.68 -12.21 -5.86
C LEU A 19 16.94 -12.98 -6.33
N SER A 20 16.81 -14.23 -6.78
CA SER A 20 17.94 -15.14 -7.02
C SER A 20 18.56 -15.08 -8.43
N ARG A 21 18.20 -14.12 -9.31
CA ARG A 21 18.79 -14.00 -10.65
C ARG A 21 19.96 -13.01 -10.65
N PRO A 22 21.20 -13.43 -10.97
CA PRO A 22 22.36 -12.52 -10.99
C PRO A 22 22.31 -11.56 -12.19
N PRO A 23 22.46 -10.23 -11.99
CA PRO A 23 22.40 -9.24 -13.06
C PRO A 23 23.79 -8.83 -13.55
N TRP A 24 24.58 -9.74 -14.14
CA TRP A 24 25.94 -9.43 -14.59
C TRP A 24 26.32 -10.07 -15.93
N GLY A 25 25.96 -9.38 -17.03
CA GLY A 25 26.86 -9.26 -18.18
C GLY A 25 27.83 -8.12 -17.88
N ARG A 26 29.14 -8.32 -18.10
CA ARG A 26 30.17 -7.31 -17.76
C ARG A 26 30.12 -6.13 -18.73
N VAL A 27 30.18 -4.90 -18.21
CA VAL A 27 30.58 -3.68 -18.95
C VAL A 27 31.60 -2.91 -18.07
N PRO A 28 32.67 -2.31 -18.62
CA PRO A 28 33.78 -1.78 -17.81
C PRO A 28 33.48 -0.43 -17.15
N ALA A 29 34.27 -0.10 -16.13
CA ALA A 29 34.16 1.15 -15.36
C ALA A 29 34.79 2.36 -16.08
N ALA A 30 34.12 3.51 -16.02
CA ALA A 30 34.69 4.83 -16.31
C ALA A 30 33.90 5.93 -15.60
N ALA A 31 34.56 7.06 -15.32
CA ALA A 31 34.00 8.34 -14.85
C ALA A 31 33.41 8.41 -13.42
N ASP A 32 34.31 8.37 -12.44
CA ASP A 32 34.21 9.27 -11.28
C ASP A 32 34.50 10.72 -11.76
N SER A 33 33.70 11.71 -11.35
CA SER A 33 34.13 13.10 -11.01
C SER A 33 32.99 14.13 -11.08
N LEU A 34 33.17 15.22 -10.30
CA LEU A 34 32.42 16.48 -10.28
C LEU A 34 31.01 16.44 -9.64
N LEU A 35 30.57 17.39 -8.81
CA LEU A 35 31.23 18.48 -8.08
C LEU A 35 30.32 18.89 -6.88
N ARG A 36 30.88 19.52 -5.84
CA ARG A 36 30.12 20.05 -4.67
C ARG A 36 29.92 21.59 -4.75
N PRO A 37 29.03 22.20 -3.92
CA PRO A 37 28.29 23.42 -4.27
C PRO A 37 28.83 24.75 -3.68
N GLY A 38 28.18 25.86 -4.06
CA GLY A 38 28.33 27.21 -3.50
C GLY A 38 26.98 27.92 -3.21
N PRO A 39 26.95 29.08 -2.53
CA PRO A 39 25.93 29.34 -1.49
C PRO A 39 25.19 30.71 -1.53
N GLY A 40 24.19 30.91 -0.64
CA GLY A 40 24.08 32.18 0.13
C GLY A 40 22.71 32.86 0.31
N ALA A 41 22.51 33.39 1.54
CA ALA A 41 21.65 34.53 1.95
C ALA A 41 20.09 34.41 1.99
N SER A 42 19.36 35.23 2.78
CA SER A 42 19.31 35.36 4.28
C SER A 42 18.32 36.45 4.76
N GLY A 43 17.51 36.16 5.80
CA GLY A 43 16.84 37.12 6.72
C GLY A 43 15.53 37.82 6.26
N SER A 44 14.72 38.49 7.10
CA SER A 44 14.56 38.43 8.58
C SER A 44 13.50 39.45 9.11
N GLY A 45 12.68 39.06 10.10
CA GLY A 45 11.96 39.94 11.06
C GLY A 45 10.52 40.39 10.72
N ALA A 46 9.62 40.74 11.65
CA ALA A 46 9.51 40.56 13.12
C ALA A 46 8.17 41.14 13.67
N GLY A 47 7.58 40.47 14.69
CA GLY A 47 6.75 41.03 15.80
C GLY A 47 5.22 41.25 15.65
N THR A 48 4.42 41.55 16.70
CA THR A 48 4.56 41.40 18.19
C THR A 48 3.26 41.75 18.99
N GLY A 49 2.77 40.88 19.90
CA GLY A 49 1.80 41.22 21.00
C GLY A 49 0.75 40.12 21.33
N ARG A 50 0.73 39.46 22.52
CA ARG A 50 0.11 39.79 23.85
C ARG A 50 -1.45 39.89 23.83
N ARG A 51 -2.27 39.42 24.81
CA ARG A 51 -2.10 38.86 26.20
C ARG A 51 -3.42 38.18 26.71
N GLY A 52 -3.39 37.44 27.84
CA GLY A 52 -4.55 37.03 28.69
C GLY A 52 -4.91 35.52 28.61
N GLU A 53 -4.76 34.66 29.63
CA GLU A 53 -5.44 34.50 30.96
C GLU A 53 -6.65 33.51 30.93
N GLY A 54 -6.70 32.56 31.89
CA GLY A 54 -7.71 31.46 32.00
C GLY A 54 -8.81 31.74 33.04
N PRO A 55 -9.36 30.75 33.80
CA PRO A 55 -9.10 29.30 33.86
C PRO A 55 -10.40 28.41 33.96
N ASP A 56 -10.25 27.18 34.49
CA ASP A 56 -11.26 26.29 35.12
C ASP A 56 -12.30 25.49 34.30
N GLY A 57 -12.57 24.26 34.75
CA GLY A 57 -13.66 23.38 34.28
C GLY A 57 -13.36 21.88 34.42
N ALA A 58 -14.06 21.15 35.30
CA ALA A 58 -13.66 19.81 35.76
C ALA A 58 -14.70 18.68 35.51
N PHE A 59 -14.20 17.51 35.09
CA PHE A 59 -14.74 16.16 35.36
C PHE A 59 -16.25 15.90 34.97
N PRO A 60 -16.90 14.78 35.33
CA PRO A 60 -16.88 13.57 34.47
C PRO A 60 -18.27 12.94 34.24
N TRP A 61 -18.41 12.03 33.27
CA TRP A 61 -19.51 11.04 33.29
C TRP A 61 -19.01 9.62 33.01
N GLU A 62 -19.19 8.75 34.00
CA GLU A 62 -19.09 7.29 33.84
C GLU A 62 -20.34 6.76 33.11
N GLY A 63 -20.17 5.75 32.26
CA GLY A 63 -21.27 5.00 31.64
C GLY A 63 -20.94 3.51 31.59
N ARG A 64 -21.24 2.78 32.66
CA ARG A 64 -20.98 1.33 32.76
C ARG A 64 -21.88 0.53 31.81
N GLY A 65 -21.29 -0.41 31.07
CA GLY A 65 -22.01 -1.39 30.23
C GLY A 65 -21.20 -2.66 30.08
N ALA A 66 -21.58 -3.71 30.80
CA ALA A 66 -20.96 -5.04 30.77
C ALA A 66 -21.75 -5.97 29.80
N VAL A 67 -21.41 -7.23 29.45
CA VAL A 67 -20.45 -8.21 30.02
C VAL A 67 -20.27 -9.40 29.04
N LEU A 68 -19.21 -10.22 29.23
CA LEU A 68 -19.01 -11.62 28.76
C LEU A 68 -19.01 -11.92 27.24
N SER A 69 -18.62 -13.13 26.81
CA SER A 69 -17.37 -13.89 27.02
C SER A 69 -17.34 -15.08 26.05
N GLY A 70 -16.15 -15.45 25.55
CA GLY A 70 -15.96 -16.62 24.69
C GLY A 70 -15.13 -16.28 23.45
N GLY A 71 -14.08 -17.02 23.10
CA GLY A 71 -13.72 -18.35 23.61
C GLY A 71 -13.23 -19.29 22.52
N SER A 72 -12.60 -18.78 21.45
CA SER A 72 -12.01 -19.61 20.40
C SER A 72 -10.66 -19.06 19.93
N ARG A 73 -9.70 -19.96 19.73
CA ARG A 73 -8.27 -19.64 19.54
C ARG A 73 -8.01 -19.00 18.18
N MET A 74 -7.83 -17.69 18.15
CA MET A 74 -7.48 -16.95 16.93
C MET A 74 -6.00 -17.15 16.56
N GLN A 75 -5.68 -18.22 15.82
CA GLN A 75 -4.38 -18.38 15.16
C GLN A 75 -4.28 -17.48 13.91
N GLN A 76 -4.21 -16.16 14.11
CA GLN A 76 -3.93 -15.22 13.03
C GLN A 76 -2.49 -15.40 12.50
N GLN A 77 -2.39 -15.70 11.21
CA GLN A 77 -1.17 -16.23 10.61
C GLN A 77 -0.34 -15.12 9.93
N CYS A 78 0.87 -14.87 10.46
CA CYS A 78 1.69 -13.73 10.07
C CYS A 78 2.22 -13.77 8.63
N ARG A 79 2.03 -12.67 7.90
CA ARG A 79 2.92 -12.10 6.87
C ARG A 79 2.58 -10.62 6.67
N CYS A 80 3.55 -9.81 6.23
CA CYS A 80 3.35 -8.41 5.88
C CYS A 80 2.18 -8.29 4.90
N GLN A 81 1.14 -7.55 5.27
CA GLN A 81 -0.10 -7.51 4.52
C GLN A 81 0.01 -6.51 3.39
N LEU A 82 0.23 -7.05 2.19
CA LEU A 82 -0.16 -6.32 1.00
C LEU A 82 -1.68 -6.47 0.83
N GLY A 83 -2.39 -5.34 0.84
CA GLY A 83 -3.73 -5.22 0.28
C GLY A 83 -3.79 -5.88 -1.11
N GLY A 84 -4.88 -6.55 -1.47
CA GLY A 84 -6.20 -5.95 -1.42
C GLY A 84 -6.42 -5.26 -2.76
N THR A 85 -6.79 -6.01 -3.78
CA THR A 85 -7.59 -5.43 -4.86
C THR A 85 -9.01 -5.33 -4.33
N ALA A 86 -9.57 -4.13 -4.29
CA ALA A 86 -11.02 -4.02 -4.30
C ALA A 86 -11.45 -4.37 -5.73
N ALA A 87 -12.55 -5.09 -5.90
CA ALA A 87 -13.19 -5.21 -7.20
C ALA A 87 -14.59 -4.62 -7.10
N ALA A 88 -14.82 -3.52 -7.83
CA ALA A 88 -16.16 -3.04 -8.14
C ALA A 88 -16.65 -3.82 -9.36
N ALA A 89 -17.84 -4.41 -9.26
CA ALA A 89 -18.39 -5.28 -10.30
C ALA A 89 -19.93 -5.25 -10.32
N THR A 90 -20.51 -5.64 -11.44
CA THR A 90 -21.93 -5.36 -11.79
C THR A 90 -22.70 -6.65 -12.10
N THR A 91 -23.96 -6.78 -11.65
CA THR A 91 -24.77 -8.01 -11.82
C THR A 91 -26.06 -7.79 -12.62
N GLU A 92 -26.26 -8.58 -13.68
CA GLU A 92 -27.59 -9.06 -14.09
C GLU A 92 -27.50 -10.52 -14.61
N THR A 93 -28.62 -11.26 -14.64
CA THR A 93 -28.61 -12.73 -14.55
C THR A 93 -28.81 -13.50 -15.87
N ALA A 94 -27.98 -14.52 -16.12
CA ALA A 94 -28.19 -15.50 -17.20
C ALA A 94 -27.83 -16.96 -16.80
N GLN A 95 -28.51 -17.95 -17.39
CA GLN A 95 -28.54 -19.33 -16.89
C GLN A 95 -27.56 -20.33 -17.57
N ARG A 96 -26.65 -20.89 -16.75
CA ARG A 96 -26.32 -22.34 -16.60
C ARG A 96 -25.98 -23.22 -17.84
N VAL A 97 -24.71 -23.69 -17.92
CA VAL A 97 -24.31 -24.96 -18.58
C VAL A 97 -23.27 -25.73 -17.73
N LYS A 98 -23.21 -27.08 -17.85
CA LYS A 98 -22.45 -28.00 -16.97
C LYS A 98 -21.09 -28.49 -17.52
N SER A 99 -20.08 -28.49 -16.64
CA SER A 99 -18.90 -29.38 -16.47
C SER A 99 -18.31 -30.24 -17.62
N THR A 100 -16.96 -30.28 -17.68
CA THR A 100 -16.18 -31.54 -17.57
C THR A 100 -14.71 -31.30 -17.12
N LYS A 101 -13.90 -32.36 -16.96
CA LYS A 101 -12.73 -32.48 -16.07
C LYS A 101 -11.37 -32.00 -16.66
N PRO A 102 -10.36 -31.65 -15.82
CA PRO A 102 -9.03 -31.23 -16.26
C PRO A 102 -8.03 -32.40 -16.43
N GLN A 103 -7.02 -32.20 -17.27
CA GLN A 103 -5.75 -32.95 -17.27
C GLN A 103 -4.60 -32.00 -16.88
N VAL A 104 -3.63 -32.51 -16.10
CA VAL A 104 -2.47 -31.76 -15.60
C VAL A 104 -1.18 -32.49 -15.97
N GLN A 105 -0.19 -31.77 -16.49
CA GLN A 105 1.20 -32.26 -16.59
C GLN A 105 2.15 -31.43 -15.71
N PRO A 106 3.24 -32.01 -15.15
CA PRO A 106 4.00 -31.36 -14.08
C PRO A 106 5.44 -30.97 -14.47
N GLU A 107 5.78 -29.69 -14.42
CA GLU A 107 7.15 -29.22 -14.61
C GLU A 107 7.94 -29.24 -13.28
N LYS A 108 8.63 -30.35 -13.00
CA LYS A 108 9.34 -30.60 -11.72
C LYS A 108 10.86 -30.61 -11.88
N ARG A 109 11.56 -29.52 -11.50
CA ARG A 109 12.96 -29.67 -11.00
C ARG A 109 13.52 -28.58 -10.07
N TYR A 110 13.05 -27.33 -10.13
CA TYR A 110 13.66 -26.22 -9.37
C TYR A 110 12.95 -25.80 -8.06
N GLU A 111 11.85 -26.47 -7.67
CA GLU A 111 10.99 -26.04 -6.55
C GLU A 111 11.26 -26.73 -5.19
N SER A 112 12.19 -27.69 -5.15
CA SER A 112 12.32 -28.68 -4.07
C SER A 112 12.92 -28.14 -2.75
N ASN A 113 13.76 -27.10 -2.81
CA ASN A 113 14.47 -26.56 -1.64
C ASN A 113 13.73 -25.38 -0.98
N PHE A 114 13.18 -24.46 -1.76
CA PHE A 114 12.52 -23.25 -1.23
C PHE A 114 11.17 -23.53 -0.55
N SER A 115 10.43 -24.53 -1.04
CA SER A 115 9.20 -25.01 -0.40
C SER A 115 9.41 -25.51 1.03
N LYS A 116 10.63 -25.97 1.37
CA LYS A 116 11.04 -26.41 2.72
C LYS A 116 11.53 -25.26 3.60
N LEU A 117 12.23 -24.28 3.03
CA LEU A 117 12.74 -23.11 3.77
C LEU A 117 11.65 -22.11 4.16
N ALA A 118 10.62 -21.95 3.32
CA ALA A 118 9.56 -20.97 3.54
C ALA A 118 8.78 -21.14 4.87
N PRO A 119 8.36 -22.37 5.27
CA PRO A 119 7.77 -22.61 6.59
C PRO A 119 8.73 -22.32 7.76
N ILE A 120 10.03 -22.58 7.60
CA ILE A 120 11.05 -22.35 8.64
C ILE A 120 11.23 -20.85 8.90
N ILE A 121 11.39 -20.05 7.84
CA ILE A 121 11.51 -18.59 7.94
C ILE A 121 10.24 -18.00 8.56
N ALA A 122 9.06 -18.48 8.15
CA ALA A 122 7.80 -18.05 8.75
C ALA A 122 7.75 -18.35 10.26
N LYS A 123 7.96 -19.61 10.66
CA LYS A 123 7.97 -20.04 12.07
C LYS A 123 8.98 -19.23 12.91
N ARG A 124 10.14 -18.90 12.36
CA ARG A 124 11.18 -18.09 13.04
C ARG A 124 10.79 -16.62 13.18
N ARG A 125 10.09 -16.01 12.21
CA ARG A 125 9.66 -14.60 12.28
C ARG A 125 8.35 -14.41 13.04
N THR A 126 7.46 -15.41 13.06
CA THR A 126 6.12 -15.34 13.69
C THR A 126 6.12 -14.71 15.09
N PRO A 127 6.96 -15.11 16.07
CA PRO A 127 6.90 -14.54 17.41
C PRO A 127 7.15 -13.02 17.46
N ARG A 128 8.11 -12.51 16.66
CA ARG A 128 8.38 -11.07 16.56
C ARG A 128 7.20 -10.32 15.96
N ILE A 129 6.62 -10.85 14.88
CA ILE A 129 5.48 -10.20 14.20
C ILE A 129 4.21 -10.24 15.08
N GLN A 130 3.98 -11.32 15.83
CA GLN A 130 2.87 -11.42 16.78
C GLN A 130 3.00 -10.39 17.91
N GLU A 131 4.20 -10.20 18.47
CA GLU A 131 4.44 -9.18 19.49
C GLU A 131 4.23 -7.76 18.94
N GLN A 132 4.64 -7.48 17.70
CA GLN A 132 4.35 -6.19 17.05
C GLN A 132 2.83 -5.98 16.90
N TYR A 133 2.08 -6.97 16.40
CA TYR A 133 0.61 -6.89 16.33
C TYR A 133 -0.05 -6.73 17.71
N ARG A 134 0.47 -7.39 18.75
CA ARG A 134 -0.04 -7.28 20.13
C ARG A 134 0.04 -5.83 20.65
N LYS A 135 1.11 -5.10 20.34
CA LYS A 135 1.27 -3.69 20.79
C LYS A 135 0.33 -2.71 20.10
N ILE A 136 -0.28 -3.08 18.96
CA ILE A 136 -1.19 -2.21 18.17
C ILE A 136 -2.66 -2.64 18.25
N GLY A 137 -3.05 -3.39 19.31
CA GLY A 137 -4.43 -3.84 19.51
C GLY A 137 -4.71 -5.30 19.13
N GLY A 138 -3.69 -6.07 18.73
CA GLY A 138 -3.78 -7.53 18.54
C GLY A 138 -4.03 -8.00 17.11
N GLY A 139 -4.16 -7.10 16.14
CA GLY A 139 -4.39 -7.44 14.74
C GLY A 139 -4.21 -6.25 13.80
N SER A 140 -4.45 -6.44 12.51
CA SER A 140 -4.42 -5.38 11.51
C SER A 140 -5.82 -4.85 11.23
N PRO A 141 -6.06 -3.53 11.22
CA PRO A 141 -7.36 -2.96 10.92
C PRO A 141 -7.65 -2.92 9.40
N ILE A 142 -6.72 -3.35 8.53
CA ILE A 142 -6.85 -3.25 7.06
C ILE A 142 -8.18 -3.80 6.54
N LYS A 143 -8.65 -4.97 7.00
CA LYS A 143 -9.93 -5.54 6.53
C LYS A 143 -11.13 -4.64 6.87
N MET A 144 -11.17 -4.09 8.08
CA MET A 144 -12.22 -3.19 8.52
C MET A 144 -12.23 -1.90 7.69
N TRP A 145 -11.05 -1.30 7.45
CA TRP A 145 -10.94 -0.09 6.65
C TRP A 145 -11.30 -0.34 5.18
N THR A 146 -10.79 -1.43 4.56
CA THR A 146 -11.14 -1.77 3.17
C THR A 146 -12.63 -2.08 3.01
N SER A 147 -13.28 -2.75 3.97
CA SER A 147 -14.75 -2.93 3.97
C SER A 147 -15.47 -1.58 3.99
N LYS A 148 -15.18 -0.71 4.97
CA LYS A 148 -15.83 0.61 5.09
C LYS A 148 -15.60 1.51 3.86
N GLN A 149 -14.41 1.45 3.27
CA GLN A 149 -14.06 2.17 2.04
C GLN A 149 -14.84 1.61 0.84
N GLY A 150 -14.96 0.28 0.73
CA GLY A 150 -15.70 -0.40 -0.32
C GLY A 150 -17.21 -0.18 -0.25
N GLU A 151 -17.78 -0.19 0.96
CA GLU A 151 -19.18 0.14 1.25
C GLU A 151 -19.51 1.56 0.76
N GLY A 152 -18.82 2.58 1.28
CA GLY A 152 -19.05 3.97 0.86
C GLY A 152 -18.63 4.29 -0.58
N MET A 153 -17.81 3.45 -1.22
CA MET A 153 -17.54 3.54 -2.67
C MET A 153 -18.72 3.01 -3.48
N VAL A 154 -19.31 1.87 -3.09
CA VAL A 154 -20.48 1.26 -3.75
C VAL A 154 -21.71 2.15 -3.64
N GLU A 155 -22.00 2.68 -2.45
CA GLU A 155 -23.12 3.62 -2.22
C GLU A 155 -23.06 4.81 -3.19
N LEU A 156 -21.88 5.41 -3.37
CA LEU A 156 -21.69 6.51 -4.31
C LEU A 156 -21.74 6.06 -5.78
N LEU A 157 -21.25 4.86 -6.12
CA LEU A 157 -21.26 4.37 -7.50
C LEU A 157 -22.66 4.02 -7.99
N ASP A 158 -23.53 3.48 -7.14
CA ASP A 158 -24.92 3.20 -7.49
C ASP A 158 -25.72 4.48 -7.80
N GLU A 159 -25.41 5.59 -7.13
CA GLU A 159 -25.97 6.92 -7.45
C GLU A 159 -25.34 7.55 -8.71
N LEU A 160 -24.02 7.42 -8.89
CA LEU A 160 -23.27 8.10 -9.95
C LEU A 160 -23.31 7.39 -11.31
N SER A 161 -23.55 6.07 -11.33
CA SER A 161 -23.52 5.23 -12.54
C SER A 161 -24.67 4.20 -12.53
N PRO A 162 -25.94 4.64 -12.56
CA PRO A 162 -27.09 3.74 -12.48
C PRO A 162 -27.14 2.72 -13.62
N ASP A 163 -26.62 3.05 -14.80
CA ASP A 163 -26.51 2.14 -15.96
C ASP A 163 -25.58 0.93 -15.72
N THR A 164 -24.75 0.99 -14.67
CA THR A 164 -23.87 -0.11 -14.24
C THR A 164 -24.18 -0.61 -12.83
N ALA A 165 -25.22 -0.09 -12.19
CA ALA A 165 -25.70 -0.56 -10.90
C ALA A 165 -26.48 -1.90 -11.05
N PRO A 166 -26.58 -2.72 -9.99
CA PRO A 166 -25.96 -2.56 -8.69
C PRO A 166 -24.46 -2.93 -8.72
N HIS A 167 -23.65 -2.13 -8.03
CA HIS A 167 -22.24 -2.41 -7.83
C HIS A 167 -22.04 -3.26 -6.57
N LYS A 168 -21.11 -4.22 -6.61
CA LYS A 168 -20.65 -4.97 -5.42
C LYS A 168 -19.13 -4.86 -5.28
N CYS A 169 -18.67 -4.66 -4.05
CA CYS A 169 -17.24 -4.61 -3.71
C CYS A 169 -16.75 -5.96 -3.15
N TYR A 170 -15.73 -6.54 -3.79
CA TYR A 170 -15.05 -7.75 -3.31
C TYR A 170 -13.64 -7.44 -2.83
N ILE A 171 -13.22 -8.05 -1.72
CA ILE A 171 -11.86 -7.89 -1.17
C ILE A 171 -10.99 -9.07 -1.61
N GLY A 172 -9.99 -8.82 -2.45
CA GLY A 172 -8.99 -9.80 -2.84
C GLY A 172 -7.63 -9.56 -2.18
N PHE A 173 -7.42 -10.04 -0.96
CA PHE A 173 -6.11 -9.93 -0.29
C PHE A 173 -5.10 -10.93 -0.83
N ARG A 174 -3.83 -10.52 -0.95
CA ARG A 174 -2.80 -11.38 -1.56
C ARG A 174 -2.34 -12.53 -0.64
N TYR A 175 -2.40 -12.35 0.68
CA TYR A 175 -1.73 -13.22 1.67
C TYR A 175 -2.58 -13.67 2.87
N VAL A 176 -3.81 -13.18 3.00
CA VAL A 176 -4.75 -13.47 4.10
C VAL A 176 -6.17 -13.61 3.53
N HIS A 177 -7.09 -14.21 4.28
CA HIS A 177 -8.48 -14.35 3.82
C HIS A 177 -9.26 -13.02 3.97
N PRO A 178 -10.18 -12.67 3.04
CA PRO A 178 -10.45 -13.36 1.77
C PRO A 178 -9.30 -13.20 0.77
N LEU A 179 -8.85 -14.32 0.19
CA LEU A 179 -7.76 -14.36 -0.79
C LEU A 179 -8.22 -13.85 -2.16
N THR A 180 -7.29 -13.37 -2.98
CA THR A 180 -7.58 -13.00 -4.39
C THR A 180 -8.28 -14.13 -5.15
N GLU A 181 -7.85 -15.38 -4.96
CA GLU A 181 -8.46 -16.54 -5.60
C GLU A 181 -9.89 -16.82 -5.08
N GLU A 182 -10.15 -16.61 -3.79
CA GLU A 182 -11.49 -16.78 -3.19
C GLU A 182 -12.46 -15.70 -3.66
N ALA A 183 -11.98 -14.45 -3.79
CA ALA A 183 -12.77 -13.35 -4.34
C ALA A 183 -13.15 -13.59 -5.80
N ILE A 184 -12.25 -14.11 -6.63
CA ILE A 184 -12.56 -14.47 -8.04
C ILE A 184 -13.61 -15.59 -8.09
N GLU A 185 -13.52 -16.58 -7.19
CA GLU A 185 -14.50 -17.68 -7.13
C GLU A 185 -15.89 -17.19 -6.69
N GLU A 186 -15.98 -16.23 -5.76
CA GLU A 186 -17.24 -15.56 -5.39
C GLU A 186 -17.79 -14.74 -6.57
N MET A 187 -16.93 -13.95 -7.22
CA MET A 187 -17.25 -13.12 -8.39
C MET A 187 -17.78 -13.95 -9.59
N GLU A 188 -17.16 -15.09 -9.89
CA GLU A 188 -17.65 -16.03 -10.93
C GLU A 188 -18.97 -16.70 -10.50
N SER A 189 -19.17 -16.95 -9.19
CA SER A 189 -20.41 -17.55 -8.67
C SER A 189 -21.59 -16.59 -8.67
N ASP A 190 -21.34 -15.29 -8.49
CA ASP A 190 -22.35 -14.23 -8.53
C ASP A 190 -22.76 -13.85 -9.96
N GLY A 191 -22.05 -14.35 -10.98
CA GLY A 191 -22.42 -14.20 -12.40
C GLY A 191 -22.22 -12.80 -12.96
N LEU A 192 -21.18 -12.09 -12.50
CA LEU A 192 -20.90 -10.70 -12.85
C LEU A 192 -20.63 -10.51 -14.36
N GLU A 193 -21.10 -9.39 -14.92
CA GLU A 193 -20.81 -9.03 -16.30
C GLU A 193 -19.44 -8.37 -16.49
N ARG A 194 -19.07 -7.49 -15.55
CA ARG A 194 -17.88 -6.65 -15.59
C ARG A 194 -17.18 -6.71 -14.24
N ALA A 195 -15.87 -6.90 -14.26
CA ALA A 195 -15.00 -6.90 -13.10
C ALA A 195 -13.85 -5.92 -13.28
N ILE A 196 -13.70 -4.99 -12.34
CA ILE A 196 -12.62 -4.01 -12.32
C ILE A 196 -11.63 -4.42 -11.23
N ALA A 197 -10.44 -4.89 -11.60
CA ALA A 197 -9.35 -5.12 -10.65
C ALA A 197 -8.79 -3.77 -10.17
N PHE A 198 -9.35 -3.19 -9.12
CA PHE A 198 -8.95 -1.89 -8.60
C PHE A 198 -7.92 -2.05 -7.48
N THR A 199 -6.65 -1.74 -7.81
CA THR A 199 -5.58 -1.81 -6.81
C THR A 199 -5.76 -0.75 -5.72
N GLN A 200 -5.55 -1.12 -4.46
CA GLN A 200 -5.56 -0.15 -3.34
C GLN A 200 -4.20 0.52 -3.11
N TYR A 201 -3.24 0.33 -4.02
CA TYR A 201 -1.98 1.08 -4.08
C TYR A 201 -2.08 2.24 -5.09
N PRO A 202 -2.01 3.51 -4.67
CA PRO A 202 -1.94 4.61 -5.62
C PRO A 202 -0.74 4.47 -6.55
N GLN A 203 0.39 4.01 -6.02
CA GLN A 203 1.65 3.86 -6.74
C GLN A 203 1.92 2.39 -7.09
N TYR A 204 2.09 2.08 -8.38
CA TYR A 204 2.33 0.72 -8.85
C TYR A 204 3.74 0.25 -8.49
N SER A 205 3.84 -0.90 -7.82
CA SER A 205 5.04 -1.74 -7.84
C SER A 205 4.72 -3.11 -8.42
N CYS A 206 5.69 -3.74 -9.10
CA CYS A 206 5.53 -5.16 -9.45
C CYS A 206 5.52 -6.09 -8.24
N SER A 207 5.99 -5.63 -7.08
CA SER A 207 5.93 -6.38 -5.83
C SER A 207 4.55 -6.29 -5.15
N THR A 208 3.77 -5.24 -5.44
CA THR A 208 2.44 -4.96 -4.89
C THR A 208 1.35 -5.24 -5.93
N THR A 209 0.87 -4.23 -6.66
CA THR A 209 -0.17 -4.36 -7.71
C THR A 209 0.18 -5.46 -8.70
N GLY A 210 1.43 -5.50 -9.20
CA GLY A 210 1.84 -6.53 -10.16
C GLY A 210 1.80 -7.96 -9.59
N SER A 211 1.93 -8.15 -8.27
CA SER A 211 1.76 -9.46 -7.62
C SER A 211 0.29 -9.89 -7.57
N SER A 212 -0.62 -8.95 -7.31
CA SER A 212 -2.07 -9.17 -7.29
C SER A 212 -2.64 -9.40 -8.69
N LEU A 213 -2.27 -8.59 -9.69
CA LEU A 213 -2.70 -8.81 -11.08
C LEU A 213 -2.16 -10.13 -11.65
N ASN A 214 -0.91 -10.50 -11.30
CA ASN A 214 -0.37 -11.82 -11.64
C ASN A 214 -1.16 -12.97 -10.97
N ALA A 215 -1.77 -12.75 -9.80
CA ALA A 215 -2.60 -13.76 -9.13
C ALA A 215 -3.92 -13.99 -9.88
N ILE A 216 -4.57 -12.92 -10.38
CA ILE A 216 -5.78 -13.01 -11.23
C ILE A 216 -5.48 -13.84 -12.49
N TYR A 217 -4.43 -13.50 -13.24
CA TYR A 217 -4.03 -14.29 -14.41
C TYR A 217 -3.74 -15.76 -14.06
N ARG A 218 -3.00 -16.00 -12.96
CA ARG A 218 -2.64 -17.36 -12.52
C ARG A 218 -3.82 -18.19 -12.04
N HIS A 219 -4.87 -17.56 -11.51
CA HIS A 219 -6.11 -18.26 -11.18
C HIS A 219 -6.68 -18.90 -12.45
N TYR A 220 -6.99 -18.09 -13.47
CA TYR A 220 -7.54 -18.57 -14.74
C TYR A 220 -6.62 -19.55 -15.49
N SER A 221 -5.31 -19.26 -15.57
CA SER A 221 -4.36 -20.19 -16.19
C SER A 221 -4.23 -21.51 -15.41
N GLY A 222 -4.41 -21.47 -14.08
CA GLY A 222 -4.30 -22.63 -13.20
C GLY A 222 -5.55 -23.53 -13.20
N VAL A 223 -6.75 -22.94 -13.30
CA VAL A 223 -8.00 -23.71 -13.45
C VAL A 223 -8.27 -24.16 -14.89
N GLY A 224 -7.54 -23.62 -15.86
CA GLY A 224 -7.66 -23.97 -17.28
C GLY A 224 -8.95 -23.46 -17.94
N LYS A 225 -9.52 -22.37 -17.41
CA LYS A 225 -10.76 -21.75 -17.90
C LYS A 225 -10.51 -20.30 -18.29
N LYS A 226 -11.29 -19.80 -19.24
CA LYS A 226 -11.43 -18.35 -19.47
C LYS A 226 -12.37 -17.74 -18.42
N PRO A 227 -12.24 -16.43 -18.10
CA PRO A 227 -13.25 -15.71 -17.33
C PRO A 227 -14.64 -15.82 -17.93
N THR A 228 -15.67 -15.83 -17.10
CA THR A 228 -17.06 -15.59 -17.55
C THR A 228 -17.44 -14.11 -17.55
N MET A 229 -16.74 -13.29 -16.77
CA MET A 229 -16.88 -11.84 -16.64
C MET A 229 -15.86 -11.06 -17.48
N ARG A 230 -16.21 -9.85 -17.93
CA ARG A 230 -15.30 -8.92 -18.64
C ARG A 230 -14.34 -8.25 -17.67
N TRP A 231 -13.04 -8.53 -17.76
CA TRP A 231 -12.05 -7.89 -16.87
C TRP A 231 -11.56 -6.54 -17.39
N SER A 232 -11.26 -5.65 -16.45
CA SER A 232 -10.42 -4.46 -16.64
C SER A 232 -9.66 -4.17 -15.34
N THR A 233 -8.77 -3.18 -15.31
CA THR A 233 -7.98 -2.87 -14.11
C THR A 233 -7.67 -1.39 -13.99
N ILE A 234 -7.88 -0.86 -12.78
CA ILE A 234 -7.31 0.42 -12.35
C ILE A 234 -6.00 0.04 -11.65
N ASP A 235 -4.91 0.00 -12.42
CA ASP A 235 -3.63 -0.52 -11.94
C ASP A 235 -2.74 0.50 -11.22
N ARG A 236 -3.05 1.81 -11.33
CA ARG A 236 -2.37 2.90 -10.61
C ARG A 236 -3.19 4.19 -10.63
N TRP A 237 -2.96 5.05 -9.65
CA TRP A 237 -3.66 6.33 -9.47
C TRP A 237 -2.87 7.33 -8.60
N PRO A 238 -1.54 7.52 -8.83
CA PRO A 238 -0.63 8.15 -7.87
C PRO A 238 -0.84 9.66 -7.69
N THR A 239 -1.59 10.31 -8.59
CA THR A 239 -1.82 11.76 -8.59
C THR A 239 -3.30 12.12 -8.74
N HIS A 240 -4.21 11.24 -8.30
CA HIS A 240 -5.64 11.51 -8.33
C HIS A 240 -5.98 12.75 -7.47
N PRO A 241 -6.76 13.74 -7.97
CA PRO A 241 -6.94 15.01 -7.27
C PRO A 241 -7.51 14.88 -5.85
N LEU A 242 -8.43 13.94 -5.62
CA LEU A 242 -9.04 13.75 -4.29
C LEU A 242 -8.11 12.98 -3.34
N LEU A 243 -7.29 12.04 -3.83
CA LEU A 243 -6.19 11.48 -3.04
C LEU A 243 -5.23 12.56 -2.52
N ILE A 244 -4.83 13.47 -3.41
CA ILE A 244 -3.93 14.58 -3.08
C ILE A 244 -4.58 15.55 -2.10
N GLN A 245 -5.89 15.81 -2.23
CA GLN A 245 -6.66 16.59 -1.26
C GLN A 245 -6.67 15.92 0.12
N CYS A 246 -7.00 14.63 0.22
CA CYS A 246 -7.01 13.91 1.49
C CYS A 246 -5.65 13.95 2.21
N PHE A 247 -4.54 13.76 1.49
CA PHE A 247 -3.20 13.89 2.08
C PHE A 247 -2.90 15.32 2.54
N ALA A 248 -3.25 16.35 1.75
CA ALA A 248 -3.05 17.74 2.13
C ALA A 248 -3.86 18.10 3.39
N ASP A 249 -5.14 17.68 3.46
CA ASP A 249 -6.02 17.93 4.61
C ASP A 249 -5.49 17.26 5.88
N HIS A 250 -5.04 16.00 5.79
CA HIS A 250 -4.46 15.26 6.91
C HIS A 250 -3.13 15.86 7.38
N ILE A 251 -2.32 16.39 6.47
CA ILE A 251 -1.07 17.11 6.81
C ILE A 251 -1.37 18.44 7.50
N LEU A 252 -2.31 19.24 6.99
CA LEU A 252 -2.70 20.51 7.60
C LEU A 252 -3.26 20.30 9.01
N LYS A 253 -4.17 19.32 9.17
CA LYS A 253 -4.71 18.89 10.47
C LYS A 253 -3.62 18.48 11.47
N GLU A 254 -2.60 17.73 11.04
CA GLU A 254 -1.54 17.30 11.96
C GLU A 254 -0.50 18.42 12.23
N LEU A 255 -0.27 19.31 11.25
CA LEU A 255 0.47 20.56 11.47
C LEU A 255 -0.23 21.46 12.49
N ASP A 256 -1.56 21.42 12.58
CA ASP A 256 -2.32 22.17 13.58
C ASP A 256 -2.00 21.76 15.02
N HIS A 257 -1.52 20.53 15.23
CA HIS A 257 -1.12 19.98 16.53
C HIS A 257 0.35 20.23 16.93
N PHE A 258 1.12 20.97 16.13
CA PHE A 258 2.42 21.52 16.56
C PHE A 258 2.26 22.91 17.19
N PRO A 259 3.15 23.32 18.12
CA PRO A 259 3.18 24.68 18.65
C PRO A 259 3.24 25.71 17.51
N LEU A 260 2.48 26.80 17.63
CA LEU A 260 2.28 27.77 16.55
C LEU A 260 3.60 28.38 16.08
N GLU A 261 4.48 28.69 17.03
CA GLU A 261 5.83 29.21 16.81
C GLU A 261 6.82 28.19 16.20
N LYS A 262 6.47 26.90 16.22
CA LYS A 262 7.25 25.80 15.63
C LYS A 262 6.70 25.30 14.29
N ARG A 263 5.43 25.59 13.96
CA ARG A 263 4.73 25.02 12.80
C ARG A 263 5.45 25.25 11.46
N SER A 264 6.04 26.41 11.25
CA SER A 264 6.84 26.71 10.04
C SER A 264 8.22 26.03 10.01
N GLU A 265 8.74 25.61 11.17
CA GLU A 265 10.00 24.87 11.29
C GLU A 265 9.84 23.36 11.05
N VAL A 266 8.61 22.84 11.09
CA VAL A 266 8.31 21.40 10.93
C VAL A 266 8.82 20.90 9.58
N VAL A 267 9.57 19.80 9.62
CA VAL A 267 10.01 19.07 8.42
C VAL A 267 9.01 17.96 8.13
N ILE A 268 8.45 17.95 6.93
CA ILE A 268 7.55 16.88 6.48
C ILE A 268 8.38 15.73 5.91
N LEU A 269 8.32 14.57 6.56
CA LEU A 269 8.92 13.32 6.10
C LEU A 269 7.85 12.41 5.51
N PHE A 270 7.74 12.42 4.19
CA PHE A 270 6.95 11.42 3.48
C PHE A 270 7.67 10.08 3.55
N SER A 271 7.11 9.14 4.30
CA SER A 271 7.65 7.78 4.48
C SER A 271 6.89 6.80 3.61
N ALA A 272 7.62 6.10 2.74
CA ALA A 272 7.09 5.05 1.87
C ALA A 272 7.88 3.76 2.08
N HIS A 273 7.27 2.58 1.91
CA HIS A 273 8.02 1.32 2.03
C HIS A 273 9.16 1.28 1.04
N SER A 274 10.35 0.93 1.52
CA SER A 274 11.54 0.82 0.68
C SER A 274 11.46 -0.40 -0.26
N LEU A 275 12.27 -0.40 -1.30
CA LEU A 275 12.47 -1.54 -2.21
C LEU A 275 13.96 -1.94 -2.22
N PRO A 276 14.30 -3.24 -2.27
CA PRO A 276 15.66 -3.68 -2.57
C PRO A 276 16.17 -3.03 -3.86
N MET A 277 17.45 -2.64 -3.92
CA MET A 277 18.00 -1.95 -5.11
C MET A 277 17.94 -2.80 -6.38
N SER A 278 17.86 -4.14 -6.26
CA SER A 278 17.60 -5.02 -7.41
C SER A 278 16.19 -4.85 -8.01
N VAL A 279 15.22 -4.32 -7.25
CA VAL A 279 13.87 -3.94 -7.74
C VAL A 279 13.94 -2.62 -8.48
N VAL A 280 14.61 -1.64 -7.88
CA VAL A 280 14.77 -0.30 -8.47
C VAL A 280 15.55 -0.40 -9.79
N ASN A 281 16.72 -1.03 -9.77
CA ASN A 281 17.65 -1.07 -10.90
C ASN A 281 17.16 -1.86 -12.13
N ARG A 282 16.14 -2.71 -11.98
CA ARG A 282 15.49 -3.37 -13.13
C ARG A 282 14.39 -2.52 -13.78
N GLY A 283 14.07 -1.36 -13.20
CA GLY A 283 13.04 -0.42 -13.63
C GLY A 283 11.64 -0.72 -13.10
N ASP A 284 11.50 -0.88 -11.79
CA ASP A 284 10.19 -0.84 -11.13
C ASP A 284 9.73 0.63 -10.99
N PRO A 285 8.49 1.00 -11.38
CA PRO A 285 8.10 2.41 -11.50
C PRO A 285 7.77 3.08 -10.16
N TYR A 286 7.57 2.30 -9.09
CA TYR A 286 7.12 2.76 -7.78
C TYR A 286 7.87 3.99 -7.23
N PRO A 287 9.22 4.09 -7.26
CA PRO A 287 9.90 5.25 -6.72
C PRO A 287 9.56 6.57 -7.43
N GLN A 288 9.30 6.50 -8.74
CA GLN A 288 8.90 7.66 -9.54
C GLN A 288 7.44 8.05 -9.24
N GLU A 289 6.54 7.06 -9.11
CA GLU A 289 5.13 7.31 -8.81
C GLU A 289 4.94 7.86 -7.38
N VAL A 290 5.70 7.38 -6.40
CA VAL A 290 5.72 7.97 -5.04
C VAL A 290 6.26 9.39 -5.07
N GLY A 291 7.33 9.66 -5.82
CA GLY A 291 7.85 11.01 -6.03
C GLY A 291 6.80 11.95 -6.64
N ALA A 292 6.01 11.47 -7.61
CA ALA A 292 4.91 12.22 -8.20
C ALA A 292 3.78 12.51 -7.21
N THR A 293 3.40 11.55 -6.35
CA THR A 293 2.42 11.78 -5.26
C THR A 293 2.92 12.87 -4.32
N VAL A 294 4.14 12.73 -3.80
CA VAL A 294 4.76 13.70 -2.87
C VAL A 294 4.78 15.11 -3.47
N GLN A 295 5.23 15.22 -4.73
CA GLN A 295 5.30 16.50 -5.43
C GLN A 295 3.92 17.17 -5.53
N ARG A 296 2.87 16.41 -5.88
CA ARG A 296 1.49 16.93 -5.98
C ARG A 296 0.92 17.36 -4.64
N VAL A 297 1.21 16.63 -3.57
CA VAL A 297 0.81 17.03 -2.20
C VAL A 297 1.50 18.34 -1.81
N MET A 298 2.80 18.49 -2.08
CA MET A 298 3.53 19.73 -1.74
C MET A 298 3.14 20.93 -2.60
N GLU A 299 2.81 20.72 -3.89
CA GLU A 299 2.16 21.72 -4.75
C GLU A 299 0.82 22.18 -4.16
N LYS A 300 -0.01 21.24 -3.70
CA LYS A 300 -1.32 21.53 -3.07
C LYS A 300 -1.20 22.28 -1.74
N LEU A 301 -0.14 22.02 -0.97
CA LEU A 301 0.19 22.71 0.28
C LEU A 301 0.91 24.06 0.06
N GLY A 302 1.11 24.50 -1.19
CA GLY A 302 1.82 25.76 -1.50
C GLY A 302 3.27 25.80 -0.98
N TYR A 303 3.90 24.63 -0.79
CA TYR A 303 5.21 24.48 -0.17
C TYR A 303 5.37 25.15 1.21
N SER A 304 4.31 25.16 2.03
CA SER A 304 4.31 25.78 3.38
C SER A 304 5.46 25.34 4.30
N ASN A 305 5.98 24.13 4.09
CA ASN A 305 6.98 23.48 4.92
C ASN A 305 8.06 22.77 4.07
N PRO A 306 9.32 22.70 4.55
CA PRO A 306 10.35 21.89 3.92
C PRO A 306 10.03 20.40 4.06
N TYR A 307 10.28 19.62 3.00
CA TYR A 307 9.95 18.19 2.98
C TYR A 307 11.07 17.31 2.44
N ARG A 308 11.01 16.01 2.73
CA ARG A 308 11.78 14.95 2.06
C ARG A 308 10.92 13.69 1.88
N LEU A 309 11.21 12.96 0.80
CA LEU A 309 10.79 11.57 0.63
C LEU A 309 11.88 10.66 1.21
N VAL A 310 11.48 9.77 2.11
CA VAL A 310 12.33 8.81 2.82
C VAL A 310 11.68 7.42 2.78
N TRP A 311 12.47 6.37 3.04
CA TRP A 311 12.01 5.00 2.86
C TRP A 311 12.11 4.16 4.13
N GLN A 312 11.06 3.41 4.46
CA GLN A 312 10.96 2.62 5.70
C GLN A 312 11.05 1.10 5.46
N SER A 313 11.07 0.36 6.56
CA SER A 313 10.86 -1.10 6.61
C SER A 313 11.88 -1.94 5.81
N LYS A 314 13.15 -1.49 5.73
CA LYS A 314 14.27 -2.29 5.19
C LYS A 314 14.44 -3.60 5.96
N VAL A 315 14.46 -4.73 5.25
CA VAL A 315 14.65 -6.06 5.85
C VAL A 315 15.88 -6.76 5.29
N GLY A 316 16.77 -7.18 6.19
CA GLY A 316 17.94 -8.00 5.85
C GLY A 316 19.15 -7.20 5.35
N PRO A 317 20.23 -7.89 4.94
CA PRO A 317 21.55 -7.28 4.73
C PRO A 317 21.78 -6.72 3.32
N VAL A 318 20.86 -6.93 2.38
CA VAL A 318 21.01 -6.45 0.99
C VAL A 318 20.88 -4.91 0.92
N PRO A 319 21.32 -4.25 -0.17
CA PRO A 319 21.05 -2.83 -0.39
C PRO A 319 19.57 -2.57 -0.70
N TRP A 320 19.02 -1.50 -0.12
CA TRP A 320 17.65 -1.00 -0.33
C TRP A 320 17.68 0.49 -0.70
N LEU A 321 16.60 0.96 -1.31
CA LEU A 321 16.40 2.36 -1.65
C LEU A 321 16.42 3.22 -0.38
N GLY A 322 17.19 4.31 -0.41
CA GLY A 322 17.39 5.22 0.72
C GLY A 322 17.13 6.69 0.35
N PRO A 323 17.24 7.61 1.33
CA PRO A 323 17.65 7.38 2.71
C PRO A 323 16.60 6.61 3.54
N GLN A 324 17.04 5.91 4.59
CA GLN A 324 16.10 5.22 5.49
C GLN A 324 15.40 6.21 6.42
N THR A 325 14.15 5.94 6.81
CA THR A 325 13.34 6.84 7.66
C THR A 325 13.95 7.07 9.05
N ASP A 326 14.48 6.01 9.69
CA ASP A 326 15.18 6.08 10.98
C ASP A 326 16.49 6.87 10.89
N GLU A 327 17.33 6.57 9.90
CA GLU A 327 18.57 7.30 9.61
C GLU A 327 18.30 8.79 9.31
N ALA A 328 17.21 9.09 8.58
CA ALA A 328 16.80 10.45 8.24
C ALA A 328 16.30 11.24 9.46
N ILE A 329 15.48 10.63 10.33
CA ILE A 329 15.03 11.26 11.59
C ILE A 329 16.24 11.61 12.45
N ARG A 330 17.13 10.64 12.71
CA ARG A 330 18.35 10.86 13.50
C ARG A 330 19.21 11.97 12.89
N GLY A 331 19.49 11.88 11.60
CA GLY A 331 20.32 12.85 10.88
C GLY A 331 19.72 14.26 10.88
N LEU A 332 18.40 14.40 10.85
CA LEU A 332 17.72 15.68 10.97
C LEU A 332 17.86 16.27 12.39
N CYS A 333 17.68 15.47 13.43
CA CYS A 333 17.82 15.93 14.82
C CYS A 333 19.26 16.32 15.18
N GLU A 334 20.26 15.56 14.73
CA GLU A 334 21.69 15.92 14.79
C GLU A 334 21.99 17.28 14.12
N ARG A 335 21.19 17.67 13.13
CA ARG A 335 21.29 18.93 12.37
C ARG A 335 20.30 19.99 12.87
N GLY A 336 19.79 19.85 14.09
CA GLY A 336 18.91 20.81 14.76
C GLY A 336 17.44 20.80 14.31
N ARG A 337 17.03 19.90 13.40
CA ARG A 337 15.64 19.76 12.97
C ARG A 337 14.91 18.80 13.90
N ARG A 338 14.24 19.35 14.90
CA ARG A 338 13.62 18.62 16.02
C ARG A 338 12.09 18.50 15.97
N ASN A 339 11.48 19.14 14.97
CA ASN A 339 10.04 19.16 14.74
C ASN A 339 9.77 18.45 13.40
N ILE A 340 9.17 17.26 13.45
CA ILE A 340 9.07 16.31 12.32
C ILE A 340 7.65 15.78 12.18
N LEU A 341 7.06 15.91 11.00
CA LEU A 341 5.77 15.30 10.65
C LEU A 341 5.98 14.13 9.69
N LEU A 342 5.71 12.91 10.16
CA LEU A 342 5.73 11.69 9.35
C LEU A 342 4.42 11.56 8.55
N VAL A 343 4.52 11.28 7.26
CA VAL A 343 3.35 11.10 6.37
C VAL A 343 3.43 9.73 5.69
N PRO A 344 2.48 8.80 5.95
CA PRO A 344 2.42 7.51 5.28
C PRO A 344 1.88 7.67 3.85
N ILE A 345 2.77 7.92 2.88
CA ILE A 345 2.37 8.42 1.54
C ILE A 345 1.99 7.31 0.52
N ALA A 346 2.34 6.06 0.82
CA ALA A 346 2.24 4.93 -0.11
C ALA A 346 1.24 3.82 0.32
N PHE A 347 0.49 4.06 1.40
CA PHE A 347 -0.54 3.17 1.93
C PHE A 347 -1.71 4.01 2.47
N THR A 348 -2.94 3.53 2.30
CA THR A 348 -4.16 4.33 2.50
C THR A 348 -4.88 4.04 3.82
N SER A 349 -4.62 2.90 4.46
CA SER A 349 -5.18 2.53 5.77
C SER A 349 -4.08 2.32 6.80
N ASP A 350 -4.40 2.46 8.08
CA ASP A 350 -3.49 2.02 9.13
C ASP A 350 -3.18 0.52 9.03
N HIS A 351 -1.92 0.20 9.32
CA HIS A 351 -1.33 -1.13 9.20
C HIS A 351 -0.15 -1.22 10.19
N ILE A 352 0.53 -2.37 10.25
CA ILE A 352 1.58 -2.60 11.26
C ILE A 352 2.73 -1.59 11.14
N GLU A 353 3.05 -1.12 9.94
CA GLU A 353 4.12 -0.15 9.72
C GLU A 353 3.75 1.27 10.18
N THR A 354 2.49 1.71 10.11
CA THR A 354 2.08 2.99 10.73
C THR A 354 1.99 2.87 12.25
N LEU A 355 1.24 1.88 12.74
CA LEU A 355 0.91 1.77 14.16
C LEU A 355 2.07 1.25 15.04
N TYR A 356 3.05 0.55 14.45
CA TYR A 356 4.24 0.07 15.18
C TYR A 356 5.51 0.81 14.77
N GLU A 357 5.87 0.83 13.49
CA GLU A 357 7.17 1.38 13.07
C GLU A 357 7.20 2.91 13.23
N LEU A 358 6.19 3.62 12.71
CA LEU A 358 6.10 5.07 12.88
C LEU A 358 5.76 5.48 14.33
N ASP A 359 4.68 4.94 14.92
CA ASP A 359 4.15 5.43 16.20
C ASP A 359 4.92 4.95 17.45
N ILE A 360 5.59 3.79 17.40
CA ILE A 360 6.32 3.22 18.55
C ILE A 360 7.83 3.26 18.30
N GLU A 361 8.32 2.63 17.22
CA GLU A 361 9.76 2.50 16.99
C GLU A 361 10.43 3.85 16.69
N TYR A 362 9.81 4.68 15.84
CA TYR A 362 10.35 6.00 15.52
C TYR A 362 9.87 7.07 16.50
N SER A 363 8.56 7.19 16.73
CA SER A 363 8.01 8.32 17.51
C SER A 363 8.22 8.21 19.02
N GLN A 364 8.43 7.01 19.58
CA GLN A 364 8.72 6.86 21.01
C GLN A 364 10.19 6.47 21.26
N VAL A 365 10.72 5.45 20.58
CA VAL A 365 12.09 4.96 20.89
C VAL A 365 13.15 5.87 20.28
N LEU A 366 13.11 6.11 18.96
CA LEU A 366 14.14 6.92 18.28
C LEU A 366 14.07 8.40 18.67
N ALA A 367 12.86 8.95 18.85
CA ALA A 367 12.64 10.34 19.26
C ALA A 367 13.34 10.69 20.59
N ASN A 368 13.15 9.84 21.61
CA ASN A 368 13.77 9.97 22.91
C ASN A 368 15.30 9.83 22.87
N GLN A 369 15.84 9.06 21.90
CA GLN A 369 17.29 8.91 21.72
C GLN A 369 17.94 10.09 20.98
N CYS A 370 17.20 10.77 20.10
CA CYS A 370 17.75 11.79 19.20
C CYS A 370 17.47 13.25 19.65
N GLY A 371 16.74 13.46 20.74
CA GLY A 371 16.39 14.81 21.21
C GLY A 371 15.39 15.52 20.31
N VAL A 372 14.41 14.78 19.78
CA VAL A 372 13.22 15.33 19.12
C VAL A 372 12.43 16.20 20.11
N GLU A 373 11.95 17.36 19.65
CA GLU A 373 11.01 18.21 20.40
C GLU A 373 9.58 17.74 20.14
N ASN A 374 9.19 17.63 18.88
CA ASN A 374 7.90 17.10 18.47
C ASN A 374 8.07 16.18 17.25
N ILE A 375 7.63 14.93 17.37
CA ILE A 375 7.40 14.05 16.22
C ILE A 375 5.94 13.61 16.23
N ARG A 376 5.31 13.74 15.07
CA ARG A 376 3.88 13.43 14.88
C ARG A 376 3.71 12.65 13.59
N ARG A 377 2.60 11.94 13.44
CA ARG A 377 2.25 11.20 12.23
C ARG A 377 0.91 11.70 11.71
N ALA A 378 0.84 12.06 10.44
CA ALA A 378 -0.42 12.35 9.78
C ALA A 378 -1.32 11.10 9.76
N GLU A 379 -2.60 11.27 10.08
CA GLU A 379 -3.58 10.20 10.09
C GLU A 379 -3.60 9.46 8.74
N SER A 380 -3.71 8.12 8.77
CA SER A 380 -3.94 7.35 7.54
C SER A 380 -5.31 7.71 6.93
N LEU A 381 -5.50 7.54 5.62
CA LEU A 381 -6.74 7.99 4.94
C LEU A 381 -7.99 7.27 5.50
N ASN A 382 -7.85 6.01 5.92
CA ASN A 382 -8.79 5.27 6.77
C ASN A 382 -10.25 5.45 6.28
N GLY A 383 -11.15 5.91 7.15
CA GLY A 383 -12.56 6.13 6.85
C GLY A 383 -12.90 7.58 6.48
N ASN A 384 -11.96 8.37 5.96
CA ASN A 384 -12.24 9.72 5.47
C ASN A 384 -13.27 9.64 4.30
N PRO A 385 -14.45 10.28 4.39
CA PRO A 385 -15.47 10.20 3.34
C PRO A 385 -14.99 10.72 1.97
N LEU A 386 -14.07 11.70 1.96
CA LEU A 386 -13.46 12.21 0.73
C LEU A 386 -12.60 11.15 0.04
N PHE A 387 -12.04 10.20 0.80
CA PHE A 387 -11.29 9.08 0.24
C PHE A 387 -12.23 8.04 -0.41
N SER A 388 -13.36 7.70 0.22
CA SER A 388 -14.40 6.87 -0.45
C SER A 388 -14.90 7.53 -1.74
N LYS A 389 -15.09 8.86 -1.74
CA LYS A 389 -15.39 9.62 -2.95
C LYS A 389 -14.28 9.55 -4.00
N ALA A 390 -13.01 9.56 -3.60
CA ALA A 390 -11.88 9.37 -4.52
C ALA A 390 -11.90 7.99 -5.20
N LEU A 391 -12.26 6.93 -4.45
CA LEU A 391 -12.41 5.58 -4.98
C LEU A 391 -13.57 5.49 -5.98
N ALA A 392 -14.72 6.09 -5.67
CA ALA A 392 -15.87 6.13 -6.57
C ALA A 392 -15.57 6.92 -7.86
N ASP A 393 -14.93 8.09 -7.74
CA ASP A 393 -14.52 8.93 -8.89
C ASP A 393 -13.54 8.21 -9.83
N LEU A 394 -12.59 7.45 -9.27
CA LEU A 394 -11.67 6.59 -10.04
C LEU A 394 -12.40 5.50 -10.81
N VAL A 395 -13.34 4.80 -10.17
CA VAL A 395 -14.12 3.73 -10.81
C VAL A 395 -15.07 4.28 -11.87
N LEU A 396 -15.75 5.40 -11.59
CA LEU A 396 -16.61 6.08 -12.55
C LEU A 396 -15.83 6.52 -13.80
N THR A 397 -14.68 7.18 -13.60
CA THR A 397 -13.81 7.62 -14.70
C THR A 397 -13.33 6.45 -15.54
N HIS A 398 -13.01 5.31 -14.92
CA HIS A 398 -12.57 4.09 -15.59
C HIS A 398 -13.69 3.39 -16.38
N ILE A 399 -14.91 3.38 -15.86
CA ILE A 399 -16.10 2.90 -16.60
C ILE A 399 -16.33 3.77 -17.83
N GLN A 400 -16.33 5.09 -17.66
CA GLN A 400 -16.58 6.07 -18.73
C GLN A 400 -15.48 6.10 -19.79
N SER A 401 -14.21 5.92 -19.42
CA SER A 401 -13.09 5.94 -20.37
C SER A 401 -13.05 4.72 -21.30
N SER A 402 -13.71 3.63 -20.90
CA SER A 402 -13.61 2.32 -21.57
C SER A 402 -12.15 1.88 -21.77
N GLU A 403 -11.25 2.19 -20.82
CA GLU A 403 -9.87 1.67 -20.83
C GLU A 403 -9.81 0.30 -20.14
N HIS A 404 -9.11 -0.67 -20.72
CA HIS A 404 -8.87 -1.97 -20.06
C HIS A 404 -7.87 -1.87 -18.90
N CYS A 405 -6.87 -1.00 -19.05
CA CYS A 405 -5.77 -0.77 -18.12
C CYS A 405 -5.03 0.52 -18.49
N SER A 406 -4.17 1.02 -17.59
CA SER A 406 -3.33 2.17 -17.92
C SER A 406 -2.33 1.87 -19.03
N LYS A 407 -1.98 2.90 -19.81
CA LYS A 407 -0.90 2.85 -20.81
C LYS A 407 0.43 2.34 -20.24
N GLN A 408 0.72 2.60 -18.96
CA GLN A 408 1.92 2.11 -18.29
C GLN A 408 1.88 0.60 -18.00
N LEU A 409 0.73 -0.03 -17.81
CA LEU A 409 0.65 -1.50 -17.68
C LEU A 409 1.10 -2.21 -18.97
N THR A 410 1.00 -1.53 -20.13
CA THR A 410 1.45 -2.08 -21.41
C THR A 410 2.98 -2.27 -21.50
N LEU A 411 3.73 -1.57 -20.64
CA LEU A 411 5.18 -1.59 -20.55
C LEU A 411 5.63 -2.37 -19.30
N SER A 412 6.26 -3.53 -19.50
CA SER A 412 6.96 -4.23 -18.41
C SER A 412 8.28 -3.54 -18.07
N CYS A 413 8.80 -3.76 -16.85
CA CYS A 413 10.13 -3.29 -16.45
C CYS A 413 11.19 -3.63 -17.53
N PRO A 414 12.10 -2.70 -17.89
CA PRO A 414 13.13 -2.93 -18.92
C PRO A 414 13.95 -4.20 -18.71
N LEU A 415 14.26 -4.57 -17.46
CA LEU A 415 14.95 -5.81 -17.10
C LEU A 415 14.01 -6.82 -16.41
N CYS A 416 12.77 -6.94 -16.90
CA CYS A 416 11.81 -7.91 -16.37
C CYS A 416 12.25 -9.36 -16.67
N VAL A 417 12.40 -10.15 -15.60
CA VAL A 417 12.80 -11.57 -15.64
C VAL A 417 11.67 -12.55 -15.30
N ASN A 418 10.45 -12.05 -15.05
CA ASN A 418 9.27 -12.85 -14.74
C ASN A 418 8.38 -12.99 -15.99
N PRO A 419 8.24 -14.17 -16.62
CA PRO A 419 7.45 -14.33 -17.83
C PRO A 419 5.97 -13.98 -17.61
N VAL A 420 5.43 -14.28 -16.42
CA VAL A 420 4.03 -14.04 -16.04
C VAL A 420 3.61 -12.58 -16.19
N CYS A 421 4.54 -11.63 -16.02
CA CYS A 421 4.24 -10.20 -16.20
C CYS A 421 3.81 -9.85 -17.64
N ARG A 422 4.32 -10.58 -18.65
CA ARG A 422 3.89 -10.40 -20.04
C ARG A 422 2.50 -10.97 -20.25
N ASP A 423 2.24 -12.16 -19.72
CA ASP A 423 0.97 -12.86 -19.89
C ASP A 423 -0.17 -12.14 -19.15
N MET A 424 0.09 -11.65 -17.94
CA MET A 424 -0.83 -10.83 -17.16
C MET A 424 -1.18 -9.53 -17.88
N LYS A 425 -0.20 -8.85 -18.50
CA LYS A 425 -0.48 -7.70 -19.36
C LYS A 425 -1.44 -8.11 -20.48
N SER A 426 -1.09 -9.16 -21.22
CA SER A 426 -1.88 -9.65 -22.35
C SER A 426 -3.30 -10.03 -21.93
N PHE A 427 -3.46 -10.61 -20.73
CA PHE A 427 -4.77 -10.94 -20.16
C PHE A 427 -5.68 -9.72 -20.07
N PHE A 428 -5.21 -8.59 -19.53
CA PHE A 428 -6.02 -7.36 -19.45
C PHE A 428 -6.18 -6.66 -20.81
N THR A 429 -5.11 -6.56 -21.61
CA THR A 429 -5.17 -5.83 -22.91
C THR A 429 -5.92 -6.59 -24.02
N SER A 430 -6.40 -7.81 -23.78
CA SER A 430 -7.15 -8.62 -24.76
C SER A 430 -8.57 -8.98 -24.30
N GLN A 431 -9.06 -8.34 -23.23
CA GLN A 431 -10.44 -8.48 -22.80
C GLN A 431 -11.41 -7.90 -23.84
N GLN A 432 -12.66 -8.36 -23.81
CA GLN A 432 -13.77 -7.70 -24.51
C GLN A 432 -14.45 -6.75 -23.52
N LEU A 433 -14.78 -5.54 -23.96
CA LEU A 433 -15.30 -4.46 -23.11
C LEU A 433 -16.82 -4.46 -22.96
#